data_AF-A0A497FFE0-F1
#
_entry.id   AF-A0A497FFE0-F1
#
_cell.length_a   1.000
_cell.length_b   1.000
_cell.length_c   1.000
_cell.angle_alpha   90.00
_cell.angle_beta   90.00
_cell.angle_gamma   90.00
#
_symmetry.space_group_name_H-M   'P 1'
#
loop_
_entity.id
_entity.type
_entity.pdbx_description
1 polymer ?
#
loop_
_entity_poly.entity_id
_entity_poly.type
_entity_poly.pdbx_seq_one_letter_code
_entity_poly.pdbx_strand_id
1 'polypeptide(L)'
;MNCRDIISSIFSNFFKAKESENSFTITELVKTLSSAKSRGIGAEFGRKVHNFWGDPFAVAEREEYLSPFPLAYKLGEYWIYGVADLIRFRNCLPIEVIEVKSYDKYGRYEVLQVTFYSYLTFEAFLR
;
A
#
# COMPACT_ATOMS: atom_id res chain seq x y z
N MET A 1 12.94 -15.69 -8.82
CA MET A 1 12.10 -16.07 -7.67
C MET A 1 10.71 -16.40 -8.14
N ASN A 2 10.02 -17.34 -7.50
CA ASN A 2 8.62 -17.64 -7.78
C ASN A 2 7.76 -16.48 -7.26
N CYS A 3 6.78 -16.02 -8.05
CA CYS A 3 5.87 -14.95 -7.68
C CYS A 3 5.19 -15.21 -6.32
N ARG A 4 4.78 -16.46 -6.07
CA ARG A 4 4.15 -16.84 -4.79
C ARG A 4 5.09 -16.68 -3.60
N ASP A 5 6.39 -16.94 -3.78
CA ASP A 5 7.38 -16.79 -2.72
C ASP A 5 7.60 -15.31 -2.40
N ILE A 6 7.65 -14.46 -3.43
CA ILE A 6 7.72 -13.00 -3.27
C ILE A 6 6.51 -12.51 -2.47
N ILE A 7 5.29 -12.85 -2.90
CA ILE A 7 4.05 -12.46 -2.21
C ILE A 7 4.07 -12.96 -0.75
N SER A 8 4.46 -14.20 -0.51
CA SER A 8 4.54 -14.78 0.85
C SER A 8 5.54 -14.04 1.73
N SER A 9 6.70 -13.65 1.19
CA SER A 9 7.70 -12.86 1.89
C SER A 9 7.19 -11.46 2.24
N ILE A 10 6.49 -10.82 1.31
CA ILE A 10 5.87 -9.49 1.53
C ILE A 10 4.83 -9.57 2.65
N PHE A 11 3.96 -10.58 2.63
CA PHE A 11 2.99 -10.81 3.70
C PHE A 11 3.67 -11.05 5.05
N SER A 12 4.72 -11.87 5.08
CA SER A 12 5.50 -12.11 6.30
C SER A 12 6.06 -10.80 6.86
N ASN A 13 6.62 -9.94 6.02
CA ASN A 13 7.13 -8.62 6.43
C ASN A 13 6.01 -7.70 6.91
N PHE A 14 4.85 -7.71 6.25
CA PHE A 14 3.69 -6.93 6.68
C PHE A 14 3.19 -7.33 8.06
N PHE A 15 3.09 -8.63 8.34
CA PHE A 15 2.70 -9.11 9.68
C PHE A 15 3.75 -8.77 10.74
N LYS A 16 5.04 -8.96 10.44
CA LYS A 16 6.14 -8.54 11.33
C LYS A 16 6.09 -7.04 11.64
N ALA A 17 5.82 -6.21 10.63
CA ALA A 17 5.68 -4.76 10.82
C ALA A 17 4.50 -4.43 11.73
N LYS A 18 3.35 -5.06 11.48
CA LYS A 18 2.12 -4.85 12.27
C LYS A 18 2.27 -5.27 13.74
N GLU A 19 3.10 -6.26 14.03
CA GLU A 19 3.39 -6.74 15.39
C GLU A 19 4.55 -6.00 16.07
N SER A 20 5.29 -5.16 15.34
CA SER A 20 6.45 -4.47 15.88
C SER A 20 6.07 -3.19 16.62
N GLU A 21 6.69 -2.99 17.80
CA GLU A 21 6.58 -1.74 18.57
C GLU A 21 7.21 -0.55 17.85
N ASN A 22 8.21 -0.79 17.00
CA ASN A 22 8.91 0.24 16.21
C ASN A 22 8.32 0.31 14.80
N SER A 23 7.00 0.47 14.68
CA SER A 23 6.31 0.52 13.39
C SER A 23 5.53 1.83 13.18
N PHE A 24 5.50 2.28 11.93
CA PHE A 24 4.72 3.43 11.49
C PHE A 24 3.90 3.06 10.27
N THR A 25 2.64 3.47 10.27
CA THR A 25 1.80 3.36 9.07
C THR A 25 2.14 4.45 8.05
N ILE A 26 1.96 4.17 6.76
CA ILE A 26 2.06 5.20 5.71
C ILE A 26 1.18 6.41 6.02
N THR A 27 -0.01 6.18 6.55
CA THR A 27 -0.93 7.25 6.93
C THR A 27 -0.33 8.19 7.98
N GLU A 28 0.33 7.65 9.01
CA GLU A 28 0.97 8.46 10.06
C GLU A 28 2.13 9.30 9.53
N LEU A 29 3.00 8.70 8.70
CA LEU A 29 4.11 9.40 8.07
C LEU A 29 3.61 10.54 7.17
N VAL A 30 2.62 10.27 6.33
CA VAL A 30 2.06 11.26 5.40
C VAL A 30 1.38 12.40 6.15
N LYS A 31 0.60 12.09 7.20
CA LYS A 31 -0.02 13.13 8.06
C LYS A 31 1.04 14.06 8.65
N THR A 32 2.13 13.48 9.14
CA THR A 32 3.25 14.23 9.75
C THR A 32 3.94 15.13 8.73
N LEU A 33 4.26 14.60 7.54
CA LEU A 33 5.01 15.31 6.50
C LEU A 33 4.21 16.34 5.69
N SER A 34 2.90 16.15 5.58
CA SER A 34 2.03 17.05 4.81
C SER A 34 1.55 18.26 5.59
N SER A 35 1.66 18.25 6.93
CA SER A 35 1.06 19.23 7.85
C SER A 35 -0.45 19.45 7.60
N ALA A 36 -1.10 18.54 6.88
CA ALA A 36 -2.48 18.66 6.45
C ALA A 36 -3.40 17.86 7.37
N LYS A 37 -4.49 18.48 7.81
CA LYS A 37 -5.64 17.73 8.31
C LYS A 37 -6.23 16.97 7.11
N SER A 38 -6.32 15.63 7.20
CA SER A 38 -6.94 14.82 6.16
C SER A 38 -8.33 15.38 5.83
N ARG A 39 -8.61 15.66 4.56
CA ARG A 39 -9.89 16.27 4.10
C ARG A 39 -11.08 15.30 4.09
N GLY A 40 -10.99 14.20 4.83
CA GLY A 40 -11.95 13.10 4.76
C GLY A 40 -13.37 13.53 5.14
N ILE A 41 -14.34 13.18 4.30
CA ILE A 41 -15.78 13.41 4.48
C ILE A 41 -16.39 12.41 5.50
N GLY A 42 -15.59 11.94 6.47
CA GLY A 42 -15.91 10.86 7.40
C GLY A 42 -15.46 9.47 6.93
N ALA A 43 -14.94 8.67 7.86
CA ALA A 43 -14.39 7.33 7.60
C ALA A 43 -15.43 6.34 7.05
N GLU A 44 -16.71 6.56 7.32
CA GLU A 44 -17.80 5.70 6.86
C GLU A 44 -18.08 5.85 5.36
N PHE A 45 -18.07 7.08 4.84
CA PHE A 45 -18.24 7.33 3.41
C PHE A 45 -17.00 6.88 2.62
N GLY A 46 -15.80 7.07 3.18
CA GLY A 46 -14.55 6.55 2.61
C GLY A 46 -14.60 5.04 2.42
N ARG A 47 -15.03 4.28 3.43
CA ARG A 47 -15.17 2.81 3.35
C ARG A 47 -16.15 2.34 2.28
N LYS A 48 -17.22 3.09 1.99
CA LYS A 48 -18.16 2.75 0.91
C LYS A 48 -17.53 2.91 -0.48
N VAL A 49 -16.65 3.88 -0.65
CA VAL A 49 -15.89 4.09 -1.90
C VAL A 49 -14.71 3.10 -1.99
N HIS A 50 -14.16 2.69 -0.85
CA HIS A 50 -13.04 1.75 -0.71
C HIS A 50 -13.49 0.31 -0.44
N ASN A 51 -14.47 -0.19 -1.18
CA ASN A 51 -14.90 -1.59 -1.05
C ASN A 51 -14.12 -2.50 -2.01
N PHE A 52 -12.80 -2.37 -2.03
CA PHE A 52 -11.92 -3.18 -2.87
C PHE A 52 -11.64 -4.51 -2.17
N TRP A 53 -11.94 -5.60 -2.84
CA TRP A 53 -11.65 -6.96 -2.40
C TRP A 53 -10.92 -7.69 -3.52
N GLY A 54 -9.85 -8.37 -3.16
CA GLY A 54 -9.12 -9.24 -4.05
C GLY A 54 -8.23 -10.17 -3.22
N ASP A 55 -7.94 -11.34 -3.77
CA ASP A 55 -6.95 -12.24 -3.19
C ASP A 55 -5.57 -11.84 -3.74
N PRO A 56 -4.65 -11.31 -2.91
CA PRO A 56 -3.34 -10.88 -3.39
C PRO A 56 -2.51 -12.03 -3.99
N PHE A 57 -2.80 -13.29 -3.66
CA PHE A 57 -2.13 -14.44 -4.29
C PHE A 57 -2.55 -14.66 -5.75
N ALA A 58 -3.70 -14.13 -6.19
CA ALA A 58 -4.13 -14.20 -7.58
C ALA A 58 -3.19 -13.41 -8.53
N VAL A 59 -2.33 -12.54 -8.00
CA VAL A 59 -1.22 -11.90 -8.74
C VAL A 59 -0.28 -12.94 -9.36
N ALA A 60 -0.11 -14.11 -8.75
CA ALA A 60 0.74 -15.18 -9.26
C ALA A 60 0.06 -16.05 -10.33
N GLU A 61 -1.26 -15.95 -10.48
CA GLU A 61 -2.07 -16.86 -11.31
C GLU A 61 -2.61 -16.19 -12.57
N ARG A 62 -2.70 -14.86 -12.56
CA ARG A 62 -3.30 -14.07 -13.62
C ARG A 62 -2.25 -13.27 -14.36
N GLU A 63 -2.41 -13.16 -15.68
CA GLU A 63 -1.57 -12.30 -16.51
C GLU A 63 -1.68 -10.83 -16.07
N GLU A 64 -2.89 -10.38 -15.74
CA GLU A 64 -3.16 -9.03 -15.24
C GLU A 64 -4.14 -9.08 -14.06
N TYR A 65 -3.82 -8.37 -12.98
CA TYR A 65 -4.65 -8.35 -11.78
C TYR A 65 -4.53 -7.02 -11.04
N LEU A 66 -5.63 -6.54 -10.48
CA LEU A 66 -5.71 -5.29 -9.72
C LEU A 66 -6.24 -5.63 -8.33
N SER A 67 -5.48 -5.32 -7.28
CA SER A 67 -5.85 -5.73 -5.93
C SER A 67 -5.29 -4.76 -4.88
N PRO A 68 -6.01 -4.54 -3.76
CA PRO A 68 -5.40 -3.98 -2.57
C PRO A 68 -4.22 -4.85 -2.14
N PHE A 69 -3.12 -4.23 -1.74
CA PHE A 69 -1.91 -4.98 -1.45
C PHE A 69 -1.25 -4.53 -0.15
N PRO A 70 -1.04 -5.45 0.82
CA PRO A 70 -0.29 -5.15 2.02
C PRO A 70 1.19 -5.00 1.69
N LEU A 71 1.81 -3.94 2.18
CA LEU A 71 3.20 -3.62 1.94
C LEU A 71 3.89 -3.25 3.25
N ALA A 72 5.15 -3.67 3.39
CA ALA A 72 6.00 -3.26 4.49
C ALA A 72 7.46 -3.18 4.06
N TYR A 73 8.18 -2.27 4.70
CA TYR A 73 9.60 -2.04 4.48
C TYR A 73 10.30 -1.82 5.81
N LYS A 74 11.47 -2.43 6.01
CA LYS A 74 12.28 -2.25 7.21
C LYS A 74 13.39 -1.23 6.93
N LEU A 75 13.34 -0.09 7.61
CA LEU A 75 14.36 0.96 7.57
C LEU A 75 15.13 0.99 8.89
N GLY A 76 16.30 0.34 8.90
CA GLY A 76 17.06 0.13 10.13
C GLY A 76 16.25 -0.70 11.13
N GLU A 77 15.99 -0.14 12.31
CA GLU A 77 15.19 -0.77 13.36
C GLU A 77 13.68 -0.50 13.24
N TYR A 78 13.26 0.34 12.28
CA TYR A 78 11.86 0.75 12.13
C TYR A 78 11.17 0.03 10.97
N TRP A 79 9.90 -0.30 11.17
CA TRP A 79 9.02 -0.77 10.11
C TRP A 79 8.14 0.36 9.60
N ILE A 80 7.97 0.40 8.28
CA ILE A 80 7.03 1.26 7.59
C ILE A 80 6.06 0.37 6.85
N TYR A 81 4.75 0.49 7.09
CA TYR A 81 3.78 -0.43 6.49
C TYR A 81 2.43 0.20 6.18
N GLY A 82 1.63 -0.48 5.36
CA GLY A 82 0.27 -0.09 5.04
C GLY A 82 -0.34 -0.99 3.97
N VAL A 83 -1.58 -0.69 3.58
CA VAL A 83 -2.27 -1.37 2.50
C VAL A 83 -2.54 -0.34 1.43
N ALA A 84 -1.94 -0.52 0.25
CA ALA A 84 -2.27 0.31 -0.90
C ALA A 84 -3.70 -0.03 -1.37
N ASP A 85 -4.48 0.99 -1.75
CA ASP A 85 -5.87 0.79 -2.18
C ASP A 85 -5.93 -0.20 -3.35
N LEU A 86 -5.14 0.04 -4.41
CA LEU A 86 -5.01 -0.86 -5.55
C LEU A 86 -3.59 -0.82 -6.12
N ILE A 87 -3.05 -1.98 -6.48
CA ILE A 87 -1.86 -2.12 -7.30
C ILE A 87 -2.21 -2.96 -8.51
N ARG A 88 -1.85 -2.45 -9.69
CA ARG A 88 -2.00 -3.17 -10.95
C ARG A 88 -0.75 -3.99 -11.19
N PHE A 89 -0.93 -5.29 -11.35
CA PHE A 89 0.11 -6.24 -11.66
C PHE A 89 -0.05 -6.75 -13.09
N ARG A 90 1.09 -6.94 -13.78
CA ARG A 90 1.16 -7.71 -15.02
C ARG A 90 2.30 -8.71 -14.93
N ASN A 91 1.99 -10.00 -15.09
CA ASN A 91 2.96 -11.09 -14.96
C ASN A 91 3.78 -11.00 -13.66
N CYS A 92 3.09 -10.83 -12.52
CA CYS A 92 3.67 -10.61 -11.19
C CYS A 92 4.44 -9.29 -10.97
N LEU A 93 4.58 -8.44 -11.99
CA LEU A 93 5.27 -7.17 -11.85
C LEU A 93 4.28 -6.05 -11.54
N PRO A 94 4.51 -5.23 -10.50
CA PRO A 94 3.70 -4.05 -10.26
C PRO A 94 3.96 -3.01 -11.37
N ILE A 95 2.88 -2.51 -11.97
CA ILE A 95 2.93 -1.53 -13.06
C ILE A 95 2.41 -0.16 -12.61
N GLU A 96 1.45 -0.14 -11.68
CA GLU A 96 0.79 1.09 -11.24
C GLU A 96 0.29 0.94 -9.80
N VAL A 97 0.44 2.00 -9.00
CA VAL A 97 -0.14 2.11 -7.65
C VAL A 97 -1.19 3.20 -7.70
N ILE A 98 -2.41 2.86 -7.26
CA ILE A 98 -3.58 3.72 -7.36
C ILE A 98 -4.10 3.94 -5.94
N GLU A 99 -4.15 5.21 -5.52
CA GLU A 99 -4.79 5.63 -4.28
C GLU A 99 -6.13 6.30 -4.62
N VAL A 100 -7.23 5.73 -4.16
CA VAL A 100 -8.57 6.21 -4.49
C VAL A 100 -9.01 7.22 -3.45
N LYS A 101 -9.60 8.35 -3.88
CA LYS A 101 -10.16 9.37 -2.98
C LYS A 101 -11.61 9.66 -3.35
N SER A 102 -12.42 9.97 -2.35
CA SER A 102 -13.83 10.35 -2.50
C SER A 102 -14.05 11.84 -2.82
N TYR A 103 -12.99 12.56 -3.19
CA TYR A 103 -13.01 14.00 -3.47
C TYR A 103 -12.05 14.34 -4.63
N ASP A 104 -12.39 15.38 -5.39
CA ASP A 104 -11.73 15.68 -6.67
C ASP A 104 -10.39 16.45 -6.54
N LYS A 105 -10.15 17.10 -5.38
CA LYS A 105 -8.95 17.94 -5.18
C LYS A 105 -7.86 17.20 -4.43
N TYR A 106 -6.83 16.77 -5.16
CA TYR A 106 -5.60 16.23 -4.60
C TYR A 106 -4.68 17.35 -4.11
N GLY A 107 -4.05 17.13 -2.96
CA GLY A 107 -3.03 18.00 -2.38
C GLY A 107 -1.77 17.21 -2.00
N ARG A 108 -0.93 17.82 -1.18
CA ARG A 108 0.36 17.25 -0.76
C ARG A 108 0.19 15.91 -0.03
N TYR A 109 -0.87 15.75 0.75
CA TYR A 109 -1.16 14.51 1.47
C TYR A 109 -1.33 13.34 0.51
N GLU A 110 -2.20 13.50 -0.50
CA GLU A 110 -2.56 12.45 -1.45
C GLU A 110 -1.36 12.07 -2.32
N VAL A 111 -0.59 13.07 -2.77
CA VAL A 111 0.64 12.85 -3.55
C VAL A 111 1.69 12.09 -2.73
N LEU A 112 1.91 12.47 -1.47
CA LEU A 112 2.85 11.76 -0.61
C LEU A 112 2.40 10.31 -0.35
N GLN A 113 1.11 10.10 -0.11
CA GLN A 113 0.58 8.76 0.18
C GLN A 113 0.83 7.79 -0.98
N VAL A 114 0.48 8.18 -2.22
CA VAL A 114 0.75 7.33 -3.39
C VAL A 114 2.25 7.18 -3.65
N THR A 115 3.06 8.20 -3.37
CA THR A 115 4.52 8.13 -3.50
C THR A 115 5.12 7.09 -2.54
N PHE A 116 4.71 7.11 -1.27
CA PHE A 116 5.16 6.14 -0.28
C PHE A 116 4.75 4.72 -0.64
N TYR A 117 3.49 4.50 -1.05
CA TYR A 117 3.06 3.18 -1.50
C TYR A 117 3.78 2.72 -2.76
N SER A 118 4.08 3.62 -3.70
CA SER A 118 4.90 3.31 -4.88
C SER A 118 6.31 2.87 -4.49
N TYR A 119 6.94 3.57 -3.54
CA TYR A 119 8.27 3.21 -3.04
C TYR A 119 8.26 1.85 -2.33
N LEU A 120 7.30 1.61 -1.43
CA LEU A 120 7.16 0.31 -0.75
C LEU A 120 6.91 -0.83 -1.74
N THR A 121 6.14 -0.58 -2.81
CA THR A 121 5.89 -1.54 -3.88
C THR A 121 7.17 -1.88 -4.63
N PHE A 122 7.96 -0.86 -4.98
CA PHE A 122 9.26 -1.03 -5.61
C PHE A 122 10.21 -1.86 -4.73
N GLU A 123 10.36 -1.51 -3.45
CA GLU A 123 11.23 -2.25 -2.52
C GLU A 123 10.75 -3.69 -2.27
N ALA A 124 9.44 -3.95 -2.36
CA ALA A 124 8.87 -5.27 -2.11
C ALA A 124 9.00 -6.24 -3.30
N PHE A 125 8.92 -5.74 -4.54
CA PHE A 125 8.84 -6.59 -5.74
C PHE A 125 10.06 -6.49 -6.65
N LEU A 126 10.78 -5.38 -6.65
CA LEU A 126 11.78 -5.04 -7.66
C LEU A 126 13.20 -4.92 -7.11
N ARG A 127 13.39 -5.05 -5.80
CA ARG A 127 14.67 -4.98 -5.10
C ARG A 127 14.89 -6.20 -4.21
#